data_AF-A0A2Z6A636-F1
#
_entry.id   AF-A0A2Z6A636-F1
#
_cell.length_a   1.000
_cell.length_b   1.000
_cell.length_c   1.000
_cell.angle_alpha   90.00
_cell.angle_beta   90.00
_cell.angle_gamma   90.00
#
_symmetry.space_group_name_H-M   'P 1'
#
loop_
_entity.id
_entity.type
_entity.pdbx_description
1 polymer ?
#
loop_
_entity_poly.entity_id
_entity_poly.type
_entity_poly.pdbx_seq_one_letter_code
_entity_poly.pdbx_strand_id
1 'polypeptide(L)'
;VIHLWVEGVWELIMASILAFLMLKLTGVDREVVEKWLYVIVATALFSGILGTGHHYYWIGLPGYWQWIGSIFSSFEIVPFFAMMSFAFVMVWKGRRDHPNKAALVWSLGCTVLAFFGA
;
A
#
# COMPACT_ATOMS: atom_id res chain seq x y z
N VAL A 1 -7.42 0.27 -17.20
CA VAL A 1 -7.22 -1.17 -16.88
C VAL A 1 -5.82 -1.39 -16.31
N ILE A 2 -4.75 -0.97 -16.96
CA ILE A 2 -3.38 -1.23 -16.45
C ILE A 2 -3.16 -0.55 -15.09
N HIS A 3 -3.06 0.78 -15.01
CA HIS A 3 -2.79 1.45 -13.74
C HIS A 3 -3.92 1.25 -12.71
N LEU A 4 -5.14 1.78 -12.94
CA LEU A 4 -6.17 1.69 -11.89
C LEU A 4 -6.62 0.28 -11.50
N TRP A 5 -6.68 -0.68 -12.43
CA TRP A 5 -7.11 -2.03 -12.10
C TRP A 5 -5.94 -2.95 -11.72
N VAL A 6 -4.82 -2.97 -12.45
CA VAL A 6 -3.68 -3.83 -12.07
C VAL A 6 -2.95 -3.27 -10.85
N GLU A 7 -2.71 -1.97 -10.79
CA GLU A 7 -1.97 -1.35 -9.69
C GLU A 7 -2.94 -0.98 -8.56
N GLY A 8 -3.88 -0.07 -8.81
CA GLY A 8 -4.76 0.47 -7.76
C GLY A 8 -5.64 -0.58 -7.07
N VAL A 9 -6.36 -1.43 -7.81
CA VAL A 9 -7.25 -2.44 -7.17
C VAL A 9 -6.45 -3.53 -6.46
N TRP A 10 -5.36 -4.03 -7.05
CA TRP A 10 -4.54 -5.04 -6.37
C TRP A 10 -3.84 -4.50 -5.14
N GLU A 11 -3.43 -3.22 -5.13
CA GLU A 11 -2.89 -2.57 -3.94
C GLU A 11 -3.89 -2.61 -2.77
N LEU A 12 -5.16 -2.28 -3.02
CA LEU A 12 -6.22 -2.32 -2.01
C LEU A 12 -6.46 -3.74 -1.48
N ILE A 13 -6.45 -4.74 -2.37
CA ILE A 13 -6.58 -6.15 -2.01
C ILE A 13 -5.39 -6.60 -1.16
N MET A 14 -4.16 -6.25 -1.57
CA MET A 14 -2.94 -6.58 -0.85
C MET A 14 -2.90 -5.92 0.53
N ALA A 15 -3.27 -4.64 0.65
CA ALA A 15 -3.38 -3.95 1.93
C ALA A 15 -4.39 -4.64 2.86
N SER A 16 -5.53 -5.09 2.31
CA SER A 16 -6.56 -5.81 3.08
C SER A 16 -6.07 -7.18 3.55
N ILE A 17 -5.37 -7.93 2.68
CA ILE A 17 -4.75 -9.22 3.03
C ILE A 17 -3.66 -9.01 4.08
N LEU A 18 -2.81 -8.01 3.92
CA LEU A 18 -1.75 -7.68 4.86
C LEU A 18 -2.35 -7.32 6.24
N ALA A 19 -3.40 -6.50 6.28
CA ALA A 19 -4.11 -6.17 7.51
C ALA A 19 -4.68 -7.42 8.19
N PHE A 20 -5.31 -8.31 7.42
CA PHE A 20 -5.77 -9.60 7.93
C PHE A 20 -4.62 -10.45 8.51
N LEU A 21 -3.48 -10.54 7.81
CA LEU A 21 -2.31 -11.27 8.28
C LEU A 21 -1.75 -10.64 9.57
N MET A 22 -1.65 -9.33 9.65
CA MET A 22 -1.19 -8.64 10.86
C MET A 22 -2.12 -8.93 12.04
N LEU A 23 -3.44 -8.90 11.86
CA LEU A 23 -4.41 -9.29 12.90
C LEU A 23 -4.17 -10.71 13.42
N LYS A 24 -4.00 -11.67 12.51
CA LYS A 24 -3.91 -13.09 12.87
C LYS A 24 -2.54 -13.48 13.44
N LEU A 25 -1.47 -12.95 12.87
CA LEU A 25 -0.11 -13.35 13.21
C LEU A 25 0.42 -12.62 14.45
N THR A 26 0.10 -11.33 14.61
CA THR A 26 0.70 -10.49 15.68
C THR A 26 -0.15 -10.42 16.94
N GLY A 27 -1.48 -10.57 16.78
CA GLY A 27 -2.45 -10.39 17.87
C GLY A 27 -2.66 -8.94 18.31
N VAL A 28 -2.22 -7.95 17.52
CA VAL A 28 -2.52 -6.54 17.78
C VAL A 28 -4.03 -6.28 17.66
N ASP A 29 -4.53 -5.35 18.47
CA ASP A 29 -5.95 -4.99 18.52
C ASP A 29 -6.50 -4.57 17.17
N ARG A 30 -7.72 -5.04 16.89
CA ARG A 30 -8.39 -4.83 15.61
C ARG A 30 -8.54 -3.37 15.24
N GLU A 31 -8.90 -2.54 16.22
CA GLU A 31 -9.07 -1.10 16.05
C GLU A 31 -7.80 -0.43 15.50
N VAL A 32 -6.62 -0.85 15.97
CA VAL A 32 -5.34 -0.29 15.51
C VAL A 32 -5.10 -0.68 14.05
N VAL A 33 -5.26 -1.96 13.72
CA VAL A 33 -5.01 -2.46 12.36
C VAL A 33 -5.99 -1.86 11.35
N GLU A 34 -7.27 -1.74 11.69
CA GLU A 34 -8.27 -1.15 10.81
C GLU A 34 -8.00 0.34 10.57
N LYS A 35 -7.60 1.09 11.60
CA LYS A 35 -7.22 2.51 11.43
C LYS A 35 -6.04 2.66 10.47
N TRP A 36 -5.02 1.81 10.58
CA TRP A 36 -3.92 1.78 9.62
C TRP A 36 -4.41 1.46 8.20
N LEU A 37 -5.24 0.42 8.05
CA LEU A 37 -5.79 0.03 6.75
C LEU A 37 -6.57 1.18 6.10
N TYR A 38 -7.42 1.87 6.85
CA TYR A 38 -8.18 3.02 6.31
C TYR A 38 -7.27 4.14 5.83
N VAL A 39 -6.20 4.46 6.57
CA VAL A 39 -5.24 5.48 6.15
C VAL A 39 -4.53 5.06 4.87
N ILE A 40 -4.04 3.82 4.80
CA ILE A 40 -3.35 3.27 3.61
C ILE A 40 -4.26 3.34 2.38
N VAL A 41 -5.49 2.82 2.51
CA VAL A 41 -6.49 2.82 1.43
C VAL A 41 -6.83 4.23 0.98
N ALA A 42 -7.01 5.17 1.93
CA ALA A 42 -7.30 6.56 1.60
C ALA A 42 -6.14 7.20 0.83
N THR A 43 -4.90 6.98 1.27
CA THR A 43 -3.72 7.53 0.59
C THR A 43 -3.53 6.92 -0.80
N ALA A 44 -3.73 5.61 -0.96
CA ALA A 44 -3.63 4.93 -2.26
C ALA A 44 -4.65 5.45 -3.27
N LEU A 45 -5.90 5.63 -2.85
CA LEU A 45 -6.95 6.18 -3.73
C LEU A 45 -6.72 7.66 -4.01
N PHE A 46 -6.28 8.44 -3.01
CA PHE A 46 -6.01 9.86 -3.19
C PHE A 46 -4.90 10.10 -4.22
N SER A 47 -3.80 9.34 -4.15
CA SER A 47 -2.68 9.47 -5.08
C SER A 47 -2.95 8.77 -6.42
N GLY A 48 -3.27 7.47 -6.44
CA GLY A 48 -3.28 6.65 -7.66
C GLY A 48 -4.40 6.97 -8.65
N ILE A 49 -5.54 7.52 -8.20
CA ILE A 49 -6.64 7.87 -9.14
C ILE A 49 -6.17 8.93 -10.14
N LEU A 50 -5.59 10.03 -9.65
CA LEU A 50 -5.06 11.10 -10.50
C LEU A 50 -3.61 10.85 -10.93
N GLY A 51 -2.89 10.01 -10.19
CA GLY A 51 -1.55 9.53 -10.51
C GLY A 51 -1.47 8.74 -11.81
N THR A 52 -2.58 8.11 -12.24
CA THR A 52 -2.75 7.57 -13.60
C THR A 52 -2.32 8.56 -14.69
N GLY A 53 -2.45 9.87 -14.42
CA GLY A 53 -2.02 10.96 -15.28
C GLY A 53 -0.56 10.90 -15.74
N HIS A 54 0.32 10.20 -15.03
CA HIS A 54 1.72 10.04 -15.45
C HIS A 54 1.90 9.20 -16.73
N HIS A 55 0.91 8.40 -17.10
CA HIS A 55 0.89 7.71 -18.39
C HIS A 55 0.44 8.62 -19.54
N TYR A 56 -0.02 9.83 -19.24
CA TYR A 56 -0.58 10.76 -20.22
C TYR A 56 0.43 11.78 -20.74
N TYR A 57 1.63 11.86 -20.15
CA TYR A 57 2.59 12.93 -20.42
C TYR A 57 2.94 13.13 -21.90
N TRP A 58 3.00 12.03 -22.66
CA TRP A 58 3.58 12.03 -24.01
C TRP A 58 2.70 11.35 -25.07
N ILE A 59 1.41 11.15 -24.79
CA ILE A 59 0.46 10.52 -25.72
C ILE A 59 -0.47 11.52 -26.43
N GLY A 60 -0.15 12.82 -26.34
CA GLY A 60 -0.90 13.90 -27.02
C GLY A 60 -2.09 14.46 -26.24
N LEU A 61 -2.18 14.19 -24.93
CA LEU A 61 -3.20 14.78 -24.05
C LEU A 61 -2.84 16.22 -23.61
N PRO A 62 -3.82 17.02 -23.14
CA PRO A 62 -3.57 18.40 -22.73
C PRO A 62 -2.48 18.54 -21.66
N GLY A 63 -1.70 19.61 -21.75
CA GLY A 63 -0.51 19.83 -20.91
C GLY A 63 -0.76 19.91 -19.40
N TYR A 64 -2.00 20.17 -18.95
CA TYR A 64 -2.33 20.15 -17.52
C TYR A 64 -2.12 18.77 -16.89
N TRP A 65 -2.16 17.68 -17.67
CA TRP A 65 -1.90 16.33 -17.18
C TRP A 65 -0.45 16.12 -16.74
N GLN A 66 0.51 16.89 -17.27
CA GLN A 66 1.89 16.85 -16.77
C GLN A 66 1.94 17.28 -15.30
N TRP A 67 1.23 18.35 -14.95
CA TRP A 67 1.15 18.84 -13.58
C TRP A 67 0.36 17.89 -12.67
N ILE A 68 -0.85 17.49 -13.09
CA ILE A 68 -1.70 16.60 -12.29
C ILE A 68 -1.01 15.25 -12.06
N GLY A 69 -0.54 14.62 -13.14
CA GLY A 69 0.16 13.34 -13.05
C GLY A 69 1.39 13.44 -12.16
N SER A 70 2.20 14.49 -12.30
CA SER A 70 3.46 14.60 -11.54
C SER A 70 3.22 14.75 -10.05
N ILE A 71 2.24 15.57 -9.67
CA ILE A 71 1.92 15.80 -8.26
C ILE A 71 1.36 14.53 -7.63
N PHE A 72 0.34 13.93 -8.26
CA PHE A 72 -0.37 12.80 -7.66
C PHE A 72 0.44 11.50 -7.70
N SER A 73 1.19 11.24 -8.78
CA SER A 73 2.05 10.04 -8.85
C SER A 73 3.24 10.12 -7.89
N SER A 74 3.78 11.33 -7.65
CA SER A 74 4.81 11.50 -6.60
C SER A 74 4.30 11.14 -5.21
N PHE A 75 3.00 11.31 -4.94
CA PHE A 75 2.40 10.92 -3.66
C PHE A 75 2.14 9.41 -3.54
N GLU A 76 2.23 8.63 -4.64
CA GLU A 76 2.01 7.18 -4.59
C GLU A 76 3.08 6.45 -3.75
N ILE A 77 4.22 7.08 -3.48
CA ILE A 77 5.20 6.54 -2.51
C ILE A 77 4.65 6.40 -1.09
N VAL A 78 3.67 7.23 -0.70
CA VAL A 78 3.13 7.30 0.66
C VAL A 78 2.42 6.01 1.08
N PRO A 79 1.42 5.48 0.34
CA PRO A 79 0.76 4.24 0.72
C PRO A 79 1.71 3.04 0.77
N PHE A 80 2.67 2.93 -0.16
CA PHE A 80 3.67 1.86 -0.13
C PHE A 80 4.59 1.94 1.09
N PHE A 81 5.08 3.14 1.43
CA PHE A 81 5.86 3.35 2.64
C PHE A 81 5.03 3.04 3.90
N ALA A 82 3.76 3.44 3.89
CA ALA A 82 2.83 3.19 4.99
C ALA A 82 2.55 1.69 5.17
N MET A 83 2.39 0.91 4.09
CA MET A 83 2.24 -0.54 4.16
C MET A 83 3.47 -1.24 4.76
N MET A 84 4.67 -0.85 4.33
CA MET A 84 5.91 -1.34 4.93
C MET A 84 5.99 -0.98 6.41
N SER A 85 5.83 0.29 6.74
CA SER A 85 5.86 0.76 8.14
C SER A 85 4.82 0.05 9.00
N PHE A 86 3.59 -0.11 8.48
CA PHE A 86 2.50 -0.83 9.13
C PHE A 86 2.92 -2.26 9.49
N ALA A 87 3.43 -3.03 8.54
CA ALA A 87 3.82 -4.42 8.78
C ALA A 87 4.88 -4.52 9.90
N PHE A 88 5.96 -3.73 9.82
CA PHE A 88 7.01 -3.75 10.84
C PHE A 88 6.51 -3.29 12.21
N VAL A 89 5.67 -2.24 12.26
CA VAL A 89 5.08 -1.74 13.51
C VAL A 89 4.16 -2.78 14.14
N MET A 90 3.33 -3.48 13.36
CA MET A 90 2.46 -4.54 13.88
C MET A 90 3.26 -5.72 14.41
N VAL A 91 4.33 -6.13 13.73
CA VAL A 91 5.22 -7.19 14.23
C VAL A 91 5.91 -6.77 15.52
N TRP A 92 6.42 -5.54 15.60
CA TRP A 92 7.10 -5.04 16.80
C TRP A 92 6.17 -4.87 18.00
N LYS A 93 4.94 -4.39 17.78
CA LYS A 93 3.92 -4.28 18.84
C LYS A 93 3.27 -5.63 19.18
N GLY A 94 3.33 -6.59 18.26
CA GLY A 94 2.80 -7.93 18.43
C GLY A 94 3.46 -8.65 19.58
N ARG A 95 2.65 -9.31 20.40
CA ARG A 95 3.13 -10.13 21.53
C ARG A 95 2.86 -11.62 21.30
N ARG A 96 2.27 -11.97 20.16
CA ARG A 96 1.88 -13.34 19.84
C ARG A 96 3.07 -14.11 19.30
N ASP A 97 3.43 -15.19 19.99
CA ASP A 97 4.36 -16.17 19.45
C ASP A 97 3.62 -17.13 18.50
N HIS A 98 3.41 -16.69 17.26
CA HIS A 98 2.70 -17.49 16.27
C HIS A 98 3.63 -18.54 15.62
N PRO A 99 3.21 -19.82 15.50
CA PRO A 99 4.08 -20.89 14.97
C PRO A 99 4.41 -20.73 13.48
N ASN A 100 3.54 -20.08 12.69
CA ASN A 100 3.78 -19.81 11.27
C ASN A 100 4.69 -18.59 11.07
N LYS A 101 5.99 -18.75 11.33
CA LYS A 101 7.00 -17.70 11.12
C LYS A 101 7.23 -17.39 9.64
N ALA A 102 7.06 -18.38 8.76
CA ALA A 102 7.22 -18.22 7.32
C ALA A 102 6.24 -17.17 6.77
N ALA A 103 4.95 -17.25 7.14
CA ALA A 103 3.96 -16.26 6.72
C ALA A 103 4.28 -14.83 7.22
N LEU A 104 4.83 -14.71 8.44
CA LEU A 104 5.22 -13.42 9.01
C LEU A 104 6.37 -12.79 8.22
N VAL A 105 7.45 -13.55 7.99
CA VAL A 105 8.63 -13.08 7.26
C VAL A 105 8.29 -12.82 5.79
N TRP A 106 7.45 -13.66 5.18
CA TRP A 106 6.92 -13.43 3.84
C TRP A 106 6.16 -12.11 3.75
N SER A 107 5.27 -11.83 4.72
CA SER A 107 4.51 -10.57 4.76
C SER A 107 5.44 -9.35 4.84
N LEU A 108 6.45 -9.39 5.70
CA LEU A 108 7.45 -8.33 5.80
C LEU A 108 8.22 -8.15 4.49
N GLY A 109 8.71 -9.25 3.91
CA GLY A 109 9.43 -9.24 2.63
C GLY A 109 8.61 -8.66 1.49
N CYS A 110 7.35 -9.06 1.35
CA CYS A 110 6.44 -8.51 0.33
C CYS A 110 6.28 -7.00 0.47
N THR A 111 6.13 -6.46 1.69
CA THR A 111 5.99 -5.00 1.86
C THR A 111 7.26 -4.22 1.56
N VAL A 112 8.44 -4.81 1.81
CA VAL A 112 9.73 -4.21 1.43
C VAL A 112 9.86 -4.18 -0.10
N LEU A 113 9.56 -5.30 -0.76
CA LEU A 113 9.59 -5.37 -2.22
C LEU A 113 8.58 -4.43 -2.87
N ALA A 114 7.37 -4.30 -2.29
CA ALA A 114 6.38 -3.35 -2.76
C ALA A 114 6.88 -1.91 -2.66
N PHE A 115 7.52 -1.52 -1.54
CA PHE A 115 8.00 -0.15 -1.37
C PHE A 115 9.19 0.22 -2.27
N PHE A 116 10.15 -0.67 -2.47
CA PHE A 116 11.33 -0.38 -3.30
C PHE A 116 11.15 -0.75 -4.77
N GLY A 117 10.16 -1.56 -5.10
CA GLY A 117 9.95 -2.09 -6.45
C GLY A 117 8.79 -1.44 -7.22
N ALA A 118 7.85 -0.80 -6.52
CA ALA A 118 6.78 -0.03 -7.15
C ALA A 118 7.29 1.33 -7.65
#